data_AF-A0A7V8WRZ0-F1
#
_entry.id   AF-A0A7V8WRZ0-F1
#
_cell.length_a   1.000
_cell.length_b   1.000
_cell.length_c   1.000
_cell.angle_alpha   90.00
_cell.angle_beta   90.00
_cell.angle_gamma   90.00
#
_symmetry.space_group_name_H-M   'P 1'
#
loop_
_entity.id
_entity.type
_entity.pdbx_description
1 polymer ?
#
loop_
_entity_poly.entity_id
_entity_poly.type
_entity_poly.pdbx_seq_one_letter_code
_entity_poly.pdbx_strand_id
1 'polypeptide(L)'
;MRSKAGLDGAPDVAADGVAPSALPSGVLAGLRGIRFPLDLIGVLVLLVVTALVVWPPLTQDWPLGRTDALIYFIPLWGYLGEQLRAGNIPAWNPAQFGGMPFAGDPESGWMYLPTMVVSTLLPAVAAFKTLVLVHLSLAALGTYVLGRVLGLGMLAAVVAGAAYEFSALLE
;
A
#
# COMPACT_ATOMS: atom_id res chain seq x y z
N MET A 1 8.61 26.25 55.90
CA MET A 1 8.94 24.83 56.20
C MET A 1 7.80 23.92 55.75
N ARG A 2 7.92 23.30 54.57
CA ARG A 2 7.30 22.01 54.22
C ARG A 2 8.08 21.47 53.02
N SER A 3 8.90 20.47 53.31
CA SER A 3 9.81 19.78 52.37
C SER A 3 8.98 19.00 51.34
N LYS A 4 9.22 19.24 50.05
CA LYS A 4 8.81 18.34 48.96
C LYS A 4 9.92 17.30 48.75
N ALA A 5 9.96 16.31 49.63
CA ALA A 5 10.71 15.08 49.41
C ALA A 5 9.69 14.00 49.04
N GLY A 6 9.77 13.46 47.83
CA GLY A 6 8.95 12.30 47.43
C GLY A 6 8.48 12.23 45.97
N LEU A 7 9.33 12.55 44.98
CA LEU A 7 9.03 12.25 43.57
C LEU A 7 10.23 11.62 42.82
N ASP A 8 11.10 10.89 43.51
CA ASP A 8 12.23 10.18 42.90
C ASP A 8 11.95 8.67 42.76
N GLY A 9 10.73 8.34 42.34
CA GLY A 9 10.26 6.96 42.17
C GLY A 9 9.66 6.74 40.78
N ALA A 10 10.35 7.18 39.72
CA ALA A 10 10.06 6.63 38.41
C ALA A 10 10.46 5.15 38.44
N PRO A 11 9.58 4.20 38.06
CA PRO A 11 10.02 2.83 37.87
C PRO A 11 11.17 2.87 36.87
N ASP A 12 12.28 2.28 37.26
CA ASP A 12 13.39 1.97 36.38
C ASP A 12 12.81 1.01 35.34
N VAL A 13 12.28 1.58 34.24
CA VAL A 13 11.90 0.83 33.05
C VAL A 13 13.23 0.40 32.48
N ALA A 14 13.78 -0.66 33.08
CA ALA A 14 14.87 -1.40 32.53
C ALA A 14 14.55 -1.52 31.05
N ALA A 15 15.48 -1.01 30.24
CA ALA A 15 15.56 -1.35 28.85
C ALA A 15 15.80 -2.87 28.83
N ASP A 16 14.72 -3.63 29.00
CA ASP A 16 14.64 -5.02 28.62
C ASP A 16 14.85 -4.98 27.12
N GLY A 17 16.12 -5.03 26.74
CA GLY A 17 16.55 -5.18 25.38
C GLY A 17 15.91 -6.44 24.89
N VAL A 18 14.76 -6.29 24.25
CA VAL A 18 14.18 -7.30 23.38
C VAL A 18 15.22 -7.49 22.30
N ALA A 19 16.16 -8.40 22.55
CA ALA A 19 17.07 -8.88 21.54
C ALA A 19 16.20 -9.23 20.33
N PRO A 20 16.53 -8.76 19.12
CA PRO A 20 15.71 -9.01 17.95
C PRO A 20 15.41 -10.51 17.90
N SER A 21 14.12 -10.86 18.05
CA SER A 21 13.70 -12.24 18.11
C SER A 21 14.18 -12.90 16.82
N ALA A 22 15.04 -13.91 16.95
CA ALA A 22 15.51 -14.66 15.81
C ALA A 22 14.28 -15.14 15.02
N LEU A 23 14.30 -14.96 13.70
CA LEU A 23 13.18 -15.37 12.85
C LEU A 23 12.82 -16.84 13.14
N PRO A 24 11.53 -17.18 13.22
CA PRO A 24 11.11 -18.55 13.48
C PRO A 24 11.82 -19.51 12.52
N SER A 25 12.28 -20.66 13.01
CA SER A 25 13.04 -21.64 12.22
C SER A 25 12.33 -22.03 10.92
N GLY A 26 11.00 -22.05 10.91
CA GLY A 26 10.17 -22.27 9.72
C GLY A 26 10.31 -21.18 8.65
N VAL A 27 10.46 -19.90 9.03
CA VAL A 27 10.66 -18.79 8.08
C VAL A 27 12.02 -18.93 7.40
N LEU A 28 13.07 -19.22 8.17
CA LEU A 28 14.41 -19.41 7.62
C LEU A 28 14.51 -20.63 6.70
N ALA A 29 13.79 -21.71 7.04
CA ALA A 29 13.69 -22.89 6.17
C ALA A 29 12.94 -22.57 4.87
N GLY A 30 11.84 -21.82 4.94
CA GLY A 30 11.07 -21.37 3.77
C GLY A 30 11.89 -20.47 2.84
N LEU A 31 12.65 -19.53 3.39
CA LEU A 31 13.55 -18.66 2.61
C LEU A 31 14.65 -19.46 1.89
N ARG A 32 15.16 -20.53 2.48
CA ARG A 32 16.12 -21.45 1.84
C ARG A 32 15.50 -22.28 0.71
N GLY A 33 14.18 -22.42 0.70
CA GLY A 33 13.42 -23.09 -0.36
C GLY A 33 13.21 -22.23 -1.62
N ILE A 34 13.56 -20.94 -1.58
CA ILE A 34 13.51 -20.02 -2.73
C ILE A 34 14.63 -20.40 -3.70
N ARG A 35 14.23 -20.80 -4.91
CA ARG A 35 15.12 -21.09 -6.03
C ARG A 35 15.06 -19.92 -7.00
N PHE A 36 15.93 -18.94 -6.77
CA PHE A 36 16.01 -17.67 -7.50
C PHE A 36 15.62 -17.72 -9.00
N PRO A 37 16.16 -18.61 -9.86
CA PRO A 37 15.80 -18.61 -11.28
C PRO A 37 14.34 -19.02 -11.55
N LEU A 38 13.79 -19.97 -10.79
CA LEU A 38 12.41 -20.42 -10.95
C LEU A 38 11.43 -19.43 -10.32
N ASP A 39 11.82 -18.84 -9.20
CA ASP A 39 11.02 -17.83 -8.50
C ASP A 39 10.92 -16.53 -9.31
N LEU A 40 11.97 -16.14 -10.05
CA LEU A 40 11.91 -15.02 -10.99
C LEU A 40 10.91 -15.26 -12.12
N ILE A 41 10.84 -16.48 -12.64
CA ILE A 41 9.83 -16.85 -13.65
C ILE A 41 8.43 -16.76 -13.05
N GLY A 42 8.22 -17.28 -11.84
CA GLY A 42 6.93 -17.19 -11.15
C GLY A 42 6.47 -15.75 -10.94
N VAL A 43 7.37 -14.90 -10.45
CA VAL A 43 7.13 -13.46 -10.27
C VAL A 43 6.85 -12.77 -11.61
N LEU A 44 7.63 -13.05 -12.64
CA LEU A 44 7.42 -12.45 -13.97
C LEU A 44 6.07 -12.85 -14.55
N VAL A 45 5.72 -14.14 -14.47
CA VAL A 45 4.41 -14.64 -14.92
C VAL A 45 3.30 -13.93 -14.18
N LEU A 46 3.42 -13.78 -12.86
CA LEU A 46 2.42 -13.10 -12.03
C LEU A 46 2.24 -11.64 -12.47
N LEU A 47 3.33 -10.88 -12.59
CA LEU A 47 3.29 -9.47 -13.02
C LEU A 47 2.76 -9.30 -14.44
N VAL A 48 3.08 -10.21 -15.36
CA VAL A 48 2.53 -10.18 -16.73
C VAL A 48 1.03 -10.46 -16.71
N VAL A 49 0.57 -11.42 -15.93
CA VAL A 49 -0.86 -11.71 -15.78
C VAL A 49 -1.59 -10.52 -15.15
N THR A 50 -1.06 -9.92 -14.08
CA THR A 50 -1.55 -8.65 -13.51
C THR A 50 -1.70 -7.58 -14.59
N ALA A 51 -0.63 -7.31 -15.34
CA ALA A 51 -0.65 -6.29 -16.38
C ALA A 51 -1.71 -6.56 -17.46
N LEU A 52 -1.84 -7.81 -17.90
CA LEU A 52 -2.81 -8.22 -18.94
C LEU A 52 -4.26 -8.13 -18.45
N VAL A 53 -4.55 -8.57 -17.23
CA VAL A 53 -5.91 -8.53 -16.65
C VAL A 53 -6.34 -7.10 -16.35
N VAL A 54 -5.41 -6.26 -15.89
CA VAL A 54 -5.68 -4.87 -15.52
C VAL A 54 -5.59 -3.97 -16.77
N TRP A 55 -5.10 -4.44 -17.91
CA TRP A 55 -4.98 -3.67 -19.16
C TRP A 55 -6.31 -3.10 -19.69
N PRO A 56 -7.42 -3.88 -19.81
CA PRO A 56 -8.69 -3.32 -20.26
C PRO A 56 -9.24 -2.24 -19.31
N PRO A 57 -9.26 -2.45 -17.97
CA PRO A 57 -9.49 -1.36 -17.02
C PRO A 57 -8.59 -0.15 -17.27
N LEU A 58 -7.28 -0.33 -17.40
CA LEU A 58 -6.35 0.79 -17.56
C LEU A 58 -6.55 1.57 -18.87
N THR A 59 -7.00 0.93 -19.93
CA THR A 59 -7.15 1.54 -21.27
C THR A 59 -8.56 2.03 -21.56
N GLN A 60 -9.57 1.50 -20.89
CA GLN A 60 -10.95 1.93 -21.01
C GLN A 60 -11.30 2.92 -19.88
N ASP A 61 -12.36 3.70 -20.08
CA ASP A 61 -12.93 4.55 -19.03
C ASP A 61 -13.78 3.73 -18.04
N TRP A 62 -13.92 2.43 -18.24
CA TRP A 62 -14.80 1.58 -17.43
C TRP A 62 -14.32 1.24 -15.99
N PRO A 63 -13.04 1.30 -15.55
CA PRO A 63 -12.76 1.17 -14.11
C PRO A 63 -13.13 2.42 -13.32
N LEU A 64 -13.56 3.49 -14.01
CA LEU A 64 -14.31 4.59 -13.42
C LEU A 64 -15.74 4.16 -13.04
N GLY A 65 -16.15 2.92 -13.35
CA GLY A 65 -17.47 2.35 -13.06
C GLY A 65 -17.79 2.21 -11.57
N ARG A 66 -16.79 2.40 -10.69
CA ARG A 66 -17.03 2.69 -9.28
C ARG A 66 -17.24 4.19 -9.11
N THR A 67 -18.50 4.59 -8.95
CA THR A 67 -18.92 5.99 -8.91
C THR A 67 -18.14 6.82 -7.89
N ASP A 68 -17.77 6.23 -6.74
CA ASP A 68 -16.96 6.86 -5.68
C ASP A 68 -15.56 7.30 -6.17
N ALA A 69 -14.87 6.47 -6.95
CA ALA A 69 -13.57 6.81 -7.53
C ALA A 69 -13.64 8.08 -8.38
N LEU A 70 -14.68 8.18 -9.22
CA LEU A 70 -14.91 9.32 -10.10
C LEU A 70 -15.29 10.60 -9.37
N ILE A 71 -16.28 10.51 -8.49
CA ILE A 71 -16.90 11.70 -7.91
C ILE A 71 -16.12 12.23 -6.72
N TYR A 72 -15.31 11.38 -6.09
CA TYR A 72 -14.65 11.70 -4.83
C TYR A 72 -13.13 11.56 -4.92
N PHE A 73 -12.59 10.36 -5.14
CA PHE A 73 -11.13 10.12 -5.01
C PHE A 73 -10.30 10.81 -6.10
N ILE A 74 -10.72 10.73 -7.37
CA ILE A 74 -9.97 11.35 -8.47
C ILE A 74 -9.89 12.88 -8.31
N PRO A 75 -10.99 13.61 -8.05
CA PRO A 75 -10.93 15.04 -7.75
C PRO A 75 -10.07 15.37 -6.53
N LEU A 76 -10.22 14.59 -5.45
CA LEU A 76 -9.50 14.79 -4.18
C LEU A 76 -7.97 14.68 -4.37
N TRP A 77 -7.53 13.67 -5.13
CA TRP A 77 -6.12 13.46 -5.42
C TRP A 77 -5.59 14.42 -6.49
N GLY A 78 -6.45 14.91 -7.38
CA GLY A 78 -6.13 16.04 -8.26
C GLY A 78 -5.78 17.29 -7.46
N TYR A 79 -6.61 17.64 -6.49
CA TYR A 79 -6.37 18.74 -5.57
C TYR A 79 -5.08 18.55 -4.76
N LEU A 80 -4.83 17.35 -4.21
CA LEU A 80 -3.57 17.02 -3.53
C LEU A 80 -2.37 17.34 -4.42
N GLY A 81 -2.40 16.85 -5.66
CA GLY A 81 -1.32 17.04 -6.62
C GLY A 81 -1.09 18.51 -6.96
N GLU A 82 -2.15 19.30 -7.12
CA GLU A 82 -2.07 20.74 -7.36
C GLU A 82 -1.43 21.49 -6.19
N GLN A 83 -1.85 21.19 -4.95
CA GLN A 83 -1.27 21.83 -3.76
C GLN A 83 0.20 21.47 -3.58
N LEU A 84 0.55 20.19 -3.76
CA LEU A 84 1.93 19.73 -3.68
C LEU A 84 2.83 20.34 -4.75
N ARG A 85 2.37 20.43 -6.00
CA ARG A 85 3.11 21.11 -7.08
C ARG A 85 3.31 22.60 -6.81
N ALA A 86 2.38 23.24 -6.09
CA ALA A 86 2.49 24.62 -5.64
C ALA A 86 3.37 24.80 -4.39
N GLY A 87 3.87 23.72 -3.77
CA GLY A 87 4.64 23.76 -2.53
C GLY A 87 3.80 24.02 -1.28
N ASN A 88 2.48 23.83 -1.37
CA ASN A 88 1.55 24.06 -0.27
C ASN A 88 1.32 22.79 0.55
N ILE A 89 1.04 23.00 1.83
CA ILE A 89 0.44 21.97 2.69
C ILE A 89 -1.09 22.09 2.53
N PRO A 90 -1.79 21.06 2.01
CA PRO A 90 -3.23 21.11 1.77
C PRO A 90 -4.00 20.95 3.09
N ALA A 91 -4.06 22.01 3.89
CA ALA A 91 -4.78 21.98 5.16
C ALA A 91 -6.30 22.04 5.00
N TRP A 92 -6.81 22.70 3.94
CA TRP A 92 -8.22 22.99 3.75
C TRP A 92 -8.64 22.81 2.28
N ASN A 93 -9.69 22.03 2.02
CA ASN A 93 -10.28 21.91 0.69
C ASN A 93 -11.56 22.76 0.62
N PRO A 94 -11.57 23.88 -0.14
CA PRO A 94 -12.75 24.73 -0.28
C PRO A 94 -13.84 24.15 -1.20
N ALA A 95 -13.50 23.16 -2.03
CA ALA A 95 -14.39 22.66 -3.09
C ALA A 95 -15.40 21.60 -2.61
N GLN A 96 -15.20 21.01 -1.43
CA GLN A 96 -16.07 19.96 -0.89
C GLN A 96 -16.91 20.49 0.26
N PHE A 97 -18.24 20.30 0.19
CA PHE A 97 -19.21 20.66 1.23
C PHE A 97 -19.13 22.11 1.75
N GLY A 98 -18.68 23.07 0.92
CA GLY A 98 -18.47 24.46 1.34
C GLY A 98 -17.18 24.70 2.14
N GLY A 99 -16.34 23.67 2.26
CA GLY A 99 -15.05 23.69 2.93
C GLY A 99 -14.89 22.52 3.91
N MET A 100 -13.78 21.80 3.82
CA MET A 100 -13.45 20.70 4.73
C MET A 100 -11.95 20.63 5.08
N PRO A 101 -11.58 20.11 6.27
CA PRO A 101 -10.18 19.94 6.65
C PRO A 101 -9.53 18.80 5.84
N PHE A 102 -8.71 19.15 4.83
CA PHE A 102 -8.11 18.18 3.92
C PHE A 102 -6.98 17.37 4.57
N ALA A 103 -6.07 18.02 5.31
CA ALA A 103 -4.99 17.32 6.01
C ALA A 103 -5.50 16.40 7.14
N GLY A 104 -6.71 16.65 7.64
CA GLY A 104 -7.38 15.80 8.64
C GLY A 104 -8.25 14.69 8.02
N ASP A 105 -8.45 14.71 6.71
CA ASP A 105 -9.22 13.70 6.00
C ASP A 105 -8.34 12.47 5.72
N PRO A 106 -8.67 11.29 6.27
CA PRO A 106 -7.89 10.06 6.06
C PRO A 106 -7.90 9.58 4.60
N GLU A 107 -8.89 9.98 3.79
CA GLU A 107 -9.03 9.58 2.40
C GLU A 107 -8.27 10.49 1.42
N SER A 108 -7.82 11.65 1.91
CA SER A 108 -7.12 12.68 1.15
C SER A 108 -5.81 12.23 0.49
N GLY A 109 -5.18 11.18 1.03
CA GLY A 109 -3.86 10.72 0.61
C GLY A 109 -2.69 11.61 1.04
N TRP A 110 -2.94 12.71 1.78
CA TRP A 110 -1.90 13.65 2.24
C TRP A 110 -0.82 12.97 3.09
N MET A 111 -1.18 12.01 3.93
CA MET A 111 -0.25 11.32 4.82
C MET A 111 0.27 9.99 4.27
N TYR A 112 0.03 9.70 2.99
CA TYR A 112 0.46 8.47 2.36
C TYR A 112 1.41 8.76 1.20
N LEU A 113 2.70 8.52 1.44
CA LEU A 113 3.80 8.89 0.54
C LEU A 113 3.59 8.42 -0.92
N PRO A 114 3.16 7.18 -1.21
CA PRO A 114 2.91 6.76 -2.58
C PRO A 114 1.86 7.62 -3.29
N THR A 115 0.74 7.95 -2.61
CA THR A 115 -0.29 8.83 -3.17
C THR A 115 0.22 10.25 -3.37
N MET A 116 0.99 10.81 -2.42
CA MET A 116 1.62 12.13 -2.59
C MET A 116 2.49 12.16 -3.85
N VAL A 117 3.33 11.15 -4.04
CA VAL A 117 4.26 11.06 -5.17
C VAL A 117 3.50 10.97 -6.49
N VAL A 118 2.56 10.02 -6.63
CA VAL A 118 1.87 9.85 -7.92
C VAL A 118 0.95 11.02 -8.26
N SER A 119 0.28 11.61 -7.27
CA SER A 119 -0.64 12.74 -7.50
C SER A 119 0.11 14.01 -7.87
N THR A 120 1.33 14.18 -7.36
CA THR A 120 2.21 15.28 -7.75
C THR A 120 2.73 15.09 -9.18
N LEU A 121 3.15 13.88 -9.56
CA LEU A 121 3.83 13.62 -10.82
C LEU A 121 2.90 13.35 -12.01
N LEU A 122 1.70 12.82 -11.76
CA LEU A 122 0.79 12.34 -12.80
C LEU A 122 -0.56 13.09 -12.75
N PRO A 123 -1.29 13.14 -13.88
CA PRO A 123 -2.70 13.54 -13.88
C PRO A 123 -3.52 12.63 -12.94
N ALA A 124 -4.58 13.17 -12.32
CA ALA A 124 -5.33 12.50 -11.27
C ALA A 124 -5.81 11.07 -11.63
N VAL A 125 -6.34 10.89 -12.85
CA VAL A 125 -6.78 9.57 -13.34
C VAL A 125 -5.60 8.60 -13.47
N ALA A 126 -4.45 9.07 -13.98
CA ALA A 126 -3.25 8.26 -14.13
C ALA A 126 -2.63 7.92 -12.76
N ALA A 127 -2.65 8.88 -11.82
CA ALA A 127 -2.24 8.65 -10.44
C ALA A 127 -3.06 7.55 -9.77
N PHE A 128 -4.40 7.63 -9.90
CA PHE A 128 -5.32 6.61 -9.40
C PHE A 128 -5.03 5.23 -9.98
N LYS A 129 -4.98 5.13 -11.32
CA LYS A 129 -4.66 3.89 -12.05
C LYS A 129 -3.31 3.30 -11.63
N THR A 130 -2.30 4.14 -11.43
CA THR A 130 -0.96 3.71 -10.99
C THR A 130 -1.01 3.10 -9.60
N LEU A 131 -1.72 3.73 -8.66
CA LEU A 131 -1.82 3.24 -7.29
C LEU A 131 -2.58 1.92 -7.19
N VAL A 132 -3.63 1.75 -7.99
CA VAL A 132 -4.32 0.45 -8.12
C VAL A 132 -3.34 -0.63 -8.57
N LEU A 133 -2.58 -0.38 -9.65
CA LEU A 133 -1.61 -1.35 -10.18
C LEU A 133 -0.52 -1.71 -9.15
N VAL A 134 -0.01 -0.70 -8.43
CA VAL A 134 1.00 -0.89 -7.37
C VAL A 134 0.46 -1.78 -6.25
N HIS A 135 -0.76 -1.53 -5.76
CA HIS A 135 -1.36 -2.32 -4.68
C HIS A 135 -1.69 -3.74 -5.11
N LEU A 136 -2.21 -3.93 -6.31
CA LEU A 136 -2.46 -5.26 -6.88
C LEU A 136 -1.15 -6.05 -7.01
N SER A 137 -0.10 -5.43 -7.56
CA SER A 137 1.22 -6.04 -7.65
C SER A 137 1.79 -6.40 -6.27
N LEU A 138 1.64 -5.51 -5.28
CA LEU A 138 2.10 -5.76 -3.92
C LEU A 138 1.33 -6.92 -3.25
N ALA A 139 0.01 -7.00 -3.46
CA ALA A 139 -0.83 -8.08 -2.98
C ALA A 139 -0.41 -9.44 -3.59
N ALA A 140 -0.15 -9.46 -4.89
CA ALA A 140 0.31 -10.63 -5.62
C ALA A 140 1.67 -11.11 -5.12
N LEU A 141 2.66 -10.21 -5.07
CA LEU A 141 4.02 -10.50 -4.63
C LEU A 141 4.09 -10.90 -3.15
N GLY A 142 3.35 -10.21 -2.29
CA GLY A 142 3.27 -10.51 -0.87
C GLY A 142 2.74 -11.92 -0.62
N THR A 143 1.66 -12.28 -1.32
CA THR A 143 1.07 -13.63 -1.23
C THR A 143 1.96 -14.70 -1.85
N TYR A 144 2.64 -14.39 -2.96
CA TYR A 144 3.63 -15.28 -3.55
C TYR A 144 4.75 -15.60 -2.55
N VAL A 145 5.38 -14.56 -1.99
CA VAL A 145 6.47 -14.71 -1.01
C VAL A 145 5.99 -15.47 0.22
N LEU A 146 4.81 -15.14 0.74
CA LEU A 146 4.21 -15.87 1.85
C LEU A 146 4.05 -17.36 1.53
N GLY A 147 3.51 -17.69 0.35
CA GLY A 147 3.39 -19.07 -0.11
C GLY A 147 4.73 -19.81 -0.16
N ARG A 148 5.79 -19.15 -0.64
CA ARG A 148 7.14 -19.73 -0.67
C ARG A 148 7.72 -19.92 0.73
N VAL A 149 7.50 -18.97 1.64
CA VAL A 149 7.90 -19.08 3.05
C VAL A 149 7.17 -20.24 3.75
N LEU A 150 5.92 -20.50 3.39
CA LEU A 150 5.13 -21.64 3.88
C LEU A 150 5.48 -22.99 3.20
N GLY A 151 6.43 -23.00 2.27
CA GLY A 151 6.90 -24.22 1.61
C GLY A 151 6.08 -24.65 0.38
N LEU A 152 5.17 -23.80 -0.12
CA LEU A 152 4.45 -24.07 -1.38
C LEU A 152 5.44 -24.09 -2.55
N GLY A 153 5.22 -24.97 -3.53
CA GLY A 153 5.94 -24.92 -4.81
C GLY A 153 5.64 -23.64 -5.60
N MET A 154 6.50 -23.30 -6.57
CA MET A 154 6.37 -22.07 -7.37
C MET A 154 4.98 -21.93 -8.03
N LEU A 155 4.45 -22.99 -8.66
CA LEU A 155 3.11 -22.93 -9.27
C LEU A 155 2.00 -22.68 -8.25
N ALA A 156 2.04 -23.33 -7.09
CA ALA A 156 1.04 -23.13 -6.04
C ALA A 156 1.11 -21.70 -5.47
N ALA A 157 2.32 -21.13 -5.34
CA ALA A 157 2.50 -19.74 -4.90
C ALA A 157 2.02 -18.72 -5.96
N VAL A 158 2.23 -18.97 -7.26
CA VAL A 158 1.67 -18.12 -8.34
C VAL A 158 0.15 -18.14 -8.30
N VAL A 159 -0.46 -19.32 -8.19
CA VAL A 159 -1.92 -19.46 -8.12
C VAL A 159 -2.49 -18.76 -6.88
N ALA A 160 -1.83 -18.90 -5.73
CA ALA A 160 -2.24 -18.21 -4.51
C ALA A 160 -2.16 -16.67 -4.67
N GLY A 161 -1.07 -16.16 -5.26
CA GLY A 161 -0.89 -14.74 -5.54
C GLY A 161 -1.99 -14.18 -6.45
N ALA A 162 -2.24 -14.86 -7.58
CA ALA A 162 -3.27 -14.45 -8.52
C ALA A 162 -4.68 -14.53 -7.89
N ALA A 163 -4.97 -15.59 -7.13
CA ALA A 163 -6.26 -15.74 -6.47
C ALA A 163 -6.53 -14.61 -5.46
N TYR A 164 -5.51 -14.20 -4.69
CA TYR A 164 -5.65 -13.12 -3.72
C TYR A 164 -5.76 -11.75 -4.38
N GLU A 165 -4.90 -11.45 -5.35
CA GLU A 165 -4.90 -10.16 -6.06
C GLU A 165 -6.21 -9.91 -6.81
N PHE A 166 -6.74 -10.93 -7.49
CA PHE A 166 -7.95 -10.78 -8.31
C PHE A 166 -9.25 -11.06 -7.55
N SER A 167 -9.22 -11.43 -6.26
CA SER A 167 -10.46 -11.74 -5.54
C SER A 167 -11.42 -10.55 -5.52
N ALA A 168 -10.88 -9.34 -5.32
CA ALA A 168 -11.65 -8.10 -5.28
C ALA A 168 -12.18 -7.63 -6.66
N LEU A 169 -11.69 -8.22 -7.75
CA LEU A 169 -12.16 -7.94 -9.12
C LEU A 169 -13.30 -8.87 -9.56
N LEU A 170 -13.55 -9.94 -8.80
CA LEU A 170 -14.60 -10.93 -9.08
C LEU A 170 -15.93 -10.63 -8.36
N GLU A 171 -15.94 -9.62 -7.49
CA GLU A 171 -17.12 -9.08 -6.80
C GLU A 171 -17.76 -7.94 -7.60
#